data_AF-H0TNF3-F1
#
_entry.id   AF-H0TNF3-F1
#
_cell.length_a   1.000
_cell.length_b   1.000
_cell.length_c   1.000
_cell.angle_alpha   90.00
_cell.angle_beta   90.00
_cell.angle_gamma   90.00
#
_symmetry.space_group_name_H-M   'P 1'
#
loop_
_entity.id
_entity.type
_entity.pdbx_description
1 polymer ?
#
loop_
_entity_poly.entity_id
_entity_poly.type
_entity_poly.pdbx_seq_one_letter_code
_entity_poly.pdbx_strand_id
1 'polypeptide(L)' 'MPHIAFLHRIRQLFGGSSPHVDVLAEALADGRLKQPAQPMTDQELARAIREFQNAPPSEATLKRLRERLDSINKAGC' A
#
# COMPACT_ATOMS: atom_id res chain seq x y z
N MET A 1 3.85 18.30 -7.18
CA MET A 1 3.05 17.08 -6.91
C MET A 1 3.28 16.63 -5.48
N PRO A 2 2.29 16.71 -4.57
CA PRO A 2 2.46 16.43 -3.14
C PRO A 2 2.80 14.98 -2.80
N HIS A 3 2.54 14.03 -3.72
CA HIS A 3 2.81 12.60 -3.52
C HIS A 3 4.28 12.16 -3.69
N ILE A 4 5.16 13.01 -4.25
CA ILE A 4 6.56 12.65 -4.53
C ILE A 4 7.34 12.34 -3.24
N ALA A 5 7.19 13.17 -2.20
CA ALA A 5 7.88 12.98 -0.92
C ALA A 5 7.44 11.68 -0.21
N PHE A 6 6.16 11.33 -0.32
CA PHE A 6 5.61 10.11 0.23
C PHE A 6 6.13 8.86 -0.50
N LEU A 7 6.15 8.88 -1.84
CA LEU A 7 6.70 7.79 -2.64
C LEU A 7 8.19 7.58 -2.40
N HIS A 8 8.95 8.67 -2.23
CA HIS A 8 10.36 8.58 -1.89
C HIS A 8 10.58 7.84 -0.56
N ARG A 9 9.78 8.16 0.47
CA ARG A 9 9.82 7.47 1.76
C ARG A 9 9.46 5.98 1.64
N ILE A 10 8.41 5.64 0.89
CA ILE A 10 8.05 4.22 0.66
C ILE A 10 9.21 3.47 -0.02
N ARG A 11 9.84 4.03 -1.05
CA ARG A 11 10.98 3.40 -1.74
C ARG A 11 12.14 3.10 -0.79
N GLN A 12 12.44 4.01 0.13
CA GLN A 12 13.48 3.81 1.14
C GLN A 12 13.14 2.66 2.10
N LEU A 13 11.87 2.54 2.51
CA LEU A 13 11.41 1.49 3.41
C LEU A 13 11.38 0.10 2.78
N PHE A 14 11.10 0.01 1.47
CA PHE A 14 11.05 -1.26 0.73
C PHE A 14 12.36 -1.61 0.00
N GLY A 15 13.42 -0.81 0.15
CA GLY A 15 14.73 -1.11 -0.42
C GLY A 15 14.87 -0.86 -1.92
N GLY A 16 14.02 -0.02 -2.52
CA GLY A 16 14.15 0.40 -3.92
C GLY A 16 12.85 0.47 -4.71
N SER A 17 12.98 0.43 -6.03
CA SER A 17 11.84 0.36 -6.95
C SER A 17 11.31 -1.06 -7.01
N SER A 18 10.00 -1.21 -6.96
CA SER A 18 9.32 -2.49 -7.22
C SER A 18 8.07 -2.23 -8.05
N PRO A 19 7.58 -3.23 -8.80
CA PRO A 19 6.34 -3.10 -9.58
C PRO A 19 5.16 -2.61 -8.72
N HIS A 20 5.14 -2.97 -7.44
CA HIS A 20 4.11 -2.52 -6.50
C HIS A 20 4.24 -1.03 -6.16
N VAL A 21 5.46 -0.50 -6.04
CA VAL A 21 5.71 0.92 -5.78
C VAL A 21 5.33 1.76 -7.00
N ASP A 22 5.55 1.25 -8.21
CA ASP A 22 5.19 1.95 -9.44
C ASP A 22 3.67 2.03 -9.62
N VAL A 23 2.94 0.96 -9.29
CA VAL A 23 1.47 0.95 -9.24
C VAL A 23 0.92 1.96 -8.22
N LEU A 24 1.58 2.10 -7.05
CA LEU A 24 1.21 3.12 -6.07
C LEU A 24 1.44 4.54 -6.59
N ALA A 25 2.53 4.76 -7.33
CA ALA A 25 2.85 6.06 -7.92
C ALA A 25 1.81 6.47 -8.97
N GLU A 26 1.43 5.55 -9.84
CA GLU A 26 0.39 5.75 -10.86
C GLU A 26 -0.97 6.06 -10.20
N ALA A 27 -1.39 5.25 -9.23
CA ALA A 27 -2.68 5.46 -8.56
C ALA A 27 -2.75 6.78 -7.75
N LEU A 28 -1.63 7.28 -7.21
CA LEU A 28 -1.55 8.59 -6.57
C LEU A 28 -1.55 9.75 -7.58
N ALA A 29 -0.98 9.55 -8.77
CA ALA A 29 -1.01 10.52 -9.85
C ALA A 29 -2.42 10.66 -10.45
N ASP A 30 -3.12 9.53 -10.63
CA ASP A 30 -4.49 9.47 -11.15
C ASP A 30 -5.57 9.92 -10.14
N GLY A 31 -5.19 10.14 -8.87
CA GLY A 31 -6.13 10.47 -7.79
C GLY A 31 -7.00 9.30 -7.33
N ARG A 32 -6.75 8.08 -7.83
CA ARG A 32 -7.38 6.83 -7.35
C ARG A 32 -6.98 6.54 -5.89
N LEU A 33 -5.77 6.92 -5.50
CA LEU A 33 -5.31 6.96 -4.12
C LEU A 33 -5.14 8.42 -3.68
N LYS A 34 -5.59 8.70 -2.45
CA LYS A 34 -5.38 10.00 -1.81
C LYS A 34 -4.27 9.87 -0.78
N GLN A 35 -3.44 10.91 -0.65
CA GLN A 35 -2.55 10.99 0.49
C GLN A 35 -3.38 11.04 1.79
N PRO A 36 -2.99 10.27 2.82
CA PRO A 36 -3.61 10.38 4.13
C PRO A 36 -3.47 11.82 4.65
N ALA A 37 -4.56 12.39 5.17
CA ALA A 37 -4.56 13.74 5.75
C ALA A 37 -3.60 13.86 6.95
N GLN A 38 -3.42 12.77 7.69
CA GLN A 38 -2.35 12.58 8.66
C GLN A 38 -1.45 11.44 8.19
N PRO A 39 -0.28 11.74 7.60
CA PRO A 39 0.69 10.70 7.30
C PRO A 39 1.27 10.14 8.61
N MET A 40 1.33 8.81 8.71
CA MET A 40 2.06 8.14 9.78
C MET A 40 3.52 8.61 9.79
N THR A 41 4.13 8.67 10.97
CA THR A 41 5.57 8.88 11.13
C THR A 41 6.36 7.68 10.57
N ASP A 42 7.65 7.86 10.30
CA ASP A 42 8.55 6.79 9.84
C ASP A 42 8.52 5.60 10.79
N GLN A 43 8.55 5.91 12.09
CA GLN A 43 8.57 4.94 13.16
C GLN A 43 7.27 4.15 13.24
N GLU A 44 6.12 4.83 13.12
CA GLU A 44 4.80 4.17 13.10
C GLU A 44 4.65 3.28 11.87
N LEU A 45 5.11 3.74 10.71
CA LEU A 45 5.04 2.95 9.48
C LEU A 45 5.95 1.71 9.57
N ALA A 46 7.20 1.88 10.01
CA ALA A 46 8.13 0.77 10.20
C ALA A 46 7.61 -0.23 11.24
N ARG A 47 6.95 0.24 12.30
CA ARG A 47 6.30 -0.61 13.30
C ARG A 47 5.15 -1.42 12.70
N ALA A 48 4.25 -0.77 11.97
CA ALA A 48 3.13 -1.44 11.33
C ALA A 48 3.59 -2.51 10.33
N ILE A 49 4.64 -2.23 9.55
CA ILE A 49 5.23 -3.21 8.63
C ILE A 49 5.77 -4.43 9.40
N ARG A 50 6.52 -4.21 10.49
CA ARG A 50 7.03 -5.32 11.32
C ARG A 50 5.91 -6.14 11.96
N GLU A 51 4.89 -5.48 12.50
CA GLU A 51 3.72 -6.17 13.09
C GLU A 51 3.00 -7.02 12.04
N PHE A 52 2.83 -6.49 10.83
CA PHE A 52 2.25 -7.22 9.71
C PHE A 52 3.09 -8.44 9.29
N GLN A 53 4.42 -8.31 9.26
CA GLN A 53 5.32 -9.42 8.94
C GLN A 53 5.36 -10.50 10.02
N ASN A 54 5.29 -10.11 11.30
CA ASN A 54 5.38 -11.03 12.44
C ASN A 54 4.09 -11.83 12.67
N ALA A 55 2.94 -11.30 12.25
CA ALA A 55 1.66 -11.98 12.31
C ALA A 55 1.12 -12.19 10.88
N PRO A 56 1.71 -13.12 10.11
CA PRO A 56 1.26 -13.36 8.75
C PRO A 56 -0.24 -13.68 8.75
N PRO A 57 -1.03 -13.08 7.85
CA PRO A 57 -2.45 -13.33 7.79
C PRO A 57 -2.74 -14.81 7.60
N SER A 58 -3.74 -15.33 8.31
CA SER A 58 -4.18 -16.71 8.09
C SER A 58 -4.66 -16.91 6.65
N GLU A 59 -4.57 -18.14 6.12
CA GLU A 59 -5.07 -18.45 4.78
C GLU A 59 -6.54 -18.05 4.58
N ALA A 60 -7.36 -18.19 5.63
CA ALA A 60 -8.75 -17.76 5.60
C ALA A 60 -8.88 -16.23 5.40
N THR A 61 -7.99 -15.45 6.02
CA THR A 61 -7.93 -13.99 5.85
C THR A 61 -7.47 -13.63 4.44
N LEU A 62 -6.44 -14.31 3.92
CA LEU A 62 -5.95 -14.11 2.55
C LEU A 62 -7.03 -14.45 1.52
N LYS A 63 -7.77 -15.55 1.72
CA LYS A 63 -8.88 -15.96 0.84
C LYS A 63 -9.97 -14.89 0.78
N ARG A 64 -10.41 -14.37 1.94
CA ARG A 64 -11.42 -13.30 2.01
C ARG A 64 -10.93 -12.00 1.36
N LEU A 65 -9.66 -11.66 1.57
CA LEU A 65 -9.07 -10.48 0.95
C LEU A 65 -9.07 -10.61 -0.58
N ARG A 66 -8.65 -11.77 -1.10
CA ARG A 66 -8.66 -12.07 -2.53
C ARG A 66 -10.06 -11.97 -3.12
N GLU A 67 -11.05 -12.61 -2.50
CA GLU A 67 -12.45 -12.54 -2.94
C GLU A 67 -12.97 -11.09 -3.01
N ARG A 68 -12.60 -10.26 -2.03
CA ARG A 68 -12.97 -8.84 -2.02
C ARG A 68 -12.29 -8.06 -3.14
N LEU A 69 -10.99 -8.25 -3.35
CA LEU A 69 -10.26 -7.59 -4.44
C LEU A 69 -10.78 -8.02 -5.81
N ASP A 70 -11.07 -9.30 -6.00
CA ASP A 70 -11.66 -9.85 -7.23
C ASP A 70 -13.06 -9.26 -7.48
N SER A 71 -13.87 -9.07 -6.42
CA SER A 71 -15.18 -8.44 -6.55
C SER A 71 -15.11 -6.95 -6.92
N ILE A 72 -14.12 -6.22 -6.38
CA ILE A 72 -13.87 -4.81 -6.75
C ILE A 72 -13.45 -4.71 -8.22
N ASN A 73 -12.56 -5.61 -8.66
CA ASN A 73 -12.11 -5.66 -10.05
C ASN A 73 -13.24 -6.05 -11.02
N LYS A 74 -14.16 -6.93 -10.60
CA LYS A 74 -15.34 -7.30 -11.40
C LYS A 74 -16.40 -6.21 -11.48
N ALA A 75 -16.51 -5.35 -10.47
CA ALA A 75 -17.50 -4.25 -10.43
C ALA A 75 -17.07 -3.02 -11.25
N GLY A 76 -15.83 -3.01 -11.76
CA GLY A 76 -15.30 -1.97 -12.65
C GLY A 76 -15.34 -2.32 -14.14
N CYS A 77 -15.97 -3.44 -14.52
CA CYS A 77 -16.24 -3.85 -15.90
C CYS A 77 -17.71 -3.63 -16.27
#